data_AF-R9PM88-F1
#
_entry.id   AF-R9PM88-F1
#
_cell.length_a   1.000
_cell.length_b   1.000
_cell.length_c   1.000
_cell.angle_alpha   90.00
_cell.angle_beta   90.00
_cell.angle_gamma   90.00
#
_symmetry.space_group_name_H-M   'P 1'
#
loop_
_entity.id
_entity.type
_entity.pdbx_description
1 polymer ?
#
loop_
_entity_poly.entity_id
_entity_poly.type
_entity_poly.pdbx_seq_one_letter_code
_entity_poly.pdbx_strand_id
1 'polypeptide(L)'
;MLEEQQTAAATPASSNRVSNSEKASSEASNKLEASFGGASIPGPKPENQDACVAKIPEPWTRYYKGVVAVLADGLSSAEHAKMAAQISVTQFVEDYYATPESWSVNKSTAQVAKSLNNWLFQQGKQTGSYACTLSTLIIKSRVAHLFHVGDSRIYRFRAGKLRQLTRDHVQIRGKQKNHLTRAMGVDSSLELDYSTRTVETGDIFMLTSDGVHDALSEQQLVKLLQAKFSSLEEQASAIVNAAELAGSDDNISAMLVNVDNVPEAELDESRAQLLHLPIPPVMSVGNKIDQYRVSEILHTSPRSHVYLVEELDQQGNSNGRVRILKAPDASMADDQEYFAGFAREEWVGRVVSNPYIMRTFEPIGTRRFRYLIAEYVPGITLRQWMDKHPHPPIQQVVRMLQKLAKALRALRRYEMVHRDLKPENIIITADDQLKLVDFGTVQSAEQLEQDEKNTTPVGSVQYIAPEYLVGETGRHRSDIFSFAVIAYEMLSGKLPYKQASREQIAQRNYSDWHYQNIQHFRNDMPDWLDAALEQGCHPKPQQRYQSLSELIHDLQHANPKLKASYQAKPLIERNPVRFWQSTTLFLLLVVIWQWASQLN
;
A
#
# COMPACT_ATOMS: atom_id res chain seq x y z
N MET A 1 -15.08 -80.09 -40.36
CA MET A 1 -14.34 -79.43 -41.45
C MET A 1 -13.87 -78.09 -40.92
N LEU A 2 -12.54 -77.93 -40.76
CA LEU A 2 -11.67 -76.73 -40.93
C LEU A 2 -12.24 -75.37 -40.47
N GLU A 3 -11.56 -74.42 -39.82
CA GLU A 3 -10.18 -74.20 -39.33
C GLU A 3 -10.21 -72.85 -38.55
N GLU A 4 -9.27 -72.65 -37.63
CA GLU A 4 -8.71 -71.38 -37.09
C GLU A 4 -9.58 -70.18 -36.63
N GLN A 5 -9.43 -69.74 -35.37
CA GLN A 5 -8.53 -68.65 -34.97
C GLN A 5 -8.51 -68.43 -33.44
N GLN A 6 -7.42 -67.82 -32.97
CA GLN A 6 -6.75 -67.98 -31.67
C GLN A 6 -7.15 -66.96 -30.58
N THR A 7 -6.98 -67.41 -29.33
CA THR A 7 -6.49 -66.69 -28.12
C THR A 7 -7.21 -65.43 -27.64
N ALA A 8 -7.79 -65.47 -26.42
CA ALA A 8 -7.11 -65.27 -25.14
C ALA A 8 -8.16 -65.04 -24.02
N ALA A 9 -7.93 -65.66 -22.87
CA ALA A 9 -8.89 -65.79 -21.78
C ALA A 9 -9.17 -64.46 -21.03
N ALA A 10 -10.45 -64.20 -20.78
CA ALA A 10 -10.92 -63.19 -19.84
C ALA A 10 -11.36 -63.87 -18.53
N THR A 11 -10.81 -63.41 -17.41
CA THR A 11 -11.33 -63.68 -16.07
C THR A 11 -11.67 -62.34 -15.41
N PRO A 12 -12.88 -62.13 -14.87
CA PRO A 12 -13.28 -60.87 -14.27
C PRO A 12 -13.08 -60.82 -12.75
N ALA A 13 -12.87 -59.59 -12.28
CA ALA A 13 -13.19 -59.04 -10.96
C ALA A 13 -12.49 -59.63 -9.72
N SER A 14 -11.41 -58.96 -9.29
CA SER A 14 -11.03 -58.87 -7.89
C SER A 14 -10.64 -57.44 -7.50
N SER A 15 -11.12 -57.03 -6.33
CA SER A 15 -10.81 -55.81 -5.60
C SER A 15 -9.38 -55.28 -5.78
N ASN A 16 -9.24 -53.96 -5.94
CA ASN A 16 -8.06 -53.27 -5.41
C ASN A 16 -8.42 -51.84 -4.99
N ARG A 17 -8.33 -51.60 -3.68
CA ARG A 17 -8.06 -50.28 -3.10
C ARG A 17 -6.77 -49.78 -3.73
N VAL A 18 -6.83 -48.71 -4.52
CA VAL A 18 -5.65 -47.97 -4.92
C VAL A 18 -5.51 -46.77 -3.99
N SER A 19 -4.32 -46.68 -3.43
CA SER A 19 -3.84 -45.80 -2.38
C SER A 19 -3.82 -44.33 -2.79
N ASN A 20 -4.10 -43.48 -1.80
CA ASN A 20 -4.10 -42.01 -1.80
C ASN A 20 -2.72 -41.35 -2.01
N SER A 21 -1.82 -41.89 -2.84
CA SER A 21 -0.42 -41.44 -2.86
C SER A 21 0.10 -40.82 -4.17
N GLU A 22 -0.74 -40.61 -5.21
CA GLU A 22 -0.22 -40.16 -6.52
C GLU A 22 -0.95 -38.95 -7.15
N LYS A 23 -1.56 -38.07 -6.35
CA LYS A 23 -2.10 -36.79 -6.84
C LYS A 23 -1.56 -35.53 -6.14
N ALA A 24 -0.46 -35.64 -5.42
CA ALA A 24 0.14 -34.55 -4.65
C ALA A 24 1.42 -33.96 -5.27
N SER A 25 1.50 -33.88 -6.61
CA SER A 25 2.65 -33.30 -7.29
C SER A 25 2.24 -32.47 -8.52
N SER A 26 1.81 -31.23 -8.30
CA SER A 26 1.99 -30.07 -9.21
C SER A 26 1.20 -28.80 -8.81
N GLU A 27 0.78 -28.64 -7.55
CA GLU A 27 0.36 -27.31 -7.07
C GLU A 27 1.61 -26.55 -6.60
N ALA A 28 2.21 -25.77 -7.50
CA ALA A 28 3.22 -24.78 -7.10
C ALA A 28 2.54 -23.76 -6.16
N SER A 29 2.93 -23.81 -4.89
CA SER A 29 2.48 -22.92 -3.83
C SER A 29 2.61 -21.44 -4.26
N ASN A 30 1.53 -20.69 -4.42
CA ASN A 30 1.56 -19.25 -4.75
C ASN A 30 1.86 -18.38 -3.50
N LYS A 31 2.81 -18.82 -2.66
CA LYS A 31 3.17 -18.19 -1.38
C LYS A 31 4.58 -17.65 -1.40
N LEU A 32 4.84 -16.65 -0.54
CA LEU A 32 6.21 -16.37 -0.13
C LEU A 32 6.73 -17.54 0.71
N GLU A 33 7.69 -18.26 0.15
CA GLU A 33 8.43 -19.31 0.83
C GLU A 33 9.91 -18.93 0.83
N ALA A 34 10.52 -19.10 1.99
CA ALA A 34 11.92 -18.80 2.19
C ALA A 34 12.49 -19.81 3.17
N SER A 35 13.79 -20.01 3.06
CA SER A 35 14.59 -20.81 3.97
C SER A 35 15.75 -19.96 4.44
N PHE A 36 16.27 -20.23 5.63
CA PHE A 36 17.40 -19.48 6.17
C PHE A 36 18.42 -20.40 6.84
N GLY A 37 19.61 -19.87 7.05
CA GLY A 37 20.63 -20.46 7.91
C GLY A 37 21.69 -19.44 8.27
N GLY A 38 22.19 -19.51 9.50
CA GLY A 38 23.16 -18.56 10.02
C GLY A 38 24.31 -19.23 10.75
N ALA A 39 25.44 -18.56 10.85
CA ALA A 39 26.55 -18.98 11.68
C ALA A 39 27.24 -17.74 12.24
N SER A 40 27.66 -17.81 13.51
CA SER A 40 28.31 -16.70 14.20
C SER A 40 29.28 -17.26 15.24
N ILE A 41 30.55 -16.84 15.17
CA ILE A 41 31.62 -17.28 16.07
C ILE A 41 32.41 -16.07 16.60
N PRO A 42 33.05 -16.19 17.78
CA PRO A 42 33.86 -15.09 18.33
C PRO A 42 35.11 -14.76 17.51
N GLY A 43 35.57 -15.65 16.62
CA GLY A 43 36.83 -15.49 15.91
C GLY A 43 38.01 -15.41 16.91
N PRO A 44 38.95 -14.46 16.76
CA PRO A 44 40.07 -14.29 17.69
C PRO A 44 39.69 -13.57 19.00
N LYS A 45 38.47 -13.04 19.13
CA LYS A 45 38.02 -12.31 20.32
C LYS A 45 37.63 -13.29 21.45
N PRO A 46 37.70 -12.87 22.72
CA PRO A 46 37.30 -13.73 23.85
C PRO A 46 35.78 -13.96 23.93
N GLU A 47 34.99 -13.09 23.32
CA GLU A 47 33.53 -13.15 23.32
C GLU A 47 32.98 -12.79 21.95
N ASN A 48 31.87 -13.43 21.58
CA ASN A 48 31.11 -13.08 20.38
C ASN A 48 30.14 -11.95 20.70
N GLN A 49 30.39 -10.77 20.14
CA GLN A 49 29.59 -9.56 20.29
C GLN A 49 28.60 -9.36 19.15
N ASP A 50 28.62 -10.23 18.13
CA ASP A 50 27.63 -10.27 17.07
C ASP A 50 26.37 -11.03 17.48
N ALA A 51 25.26 -10.68 16.85
CA ALA A 51 24.03 -11.45 16.93
C ALA A 51 23.31 -11.44 15.57
N CYS A 52 22.70 -12.57 15.21
CA CYS A 52 21.83 -12.66 14.05
C CYS A 52 20.61 -13.54 14.32
N VAL A 53 19.47 -13.16 13.73
CA VAL A 53 18.19 -13.86 13.88
C VAL A 53 17.45 -13.82 12.56
N ALA A 54 16.89 -14.94 12.14
CA ALA A 54 15.89 -15.00 11.08
C ALA A 54 14.61 -15.65 11.59
N LYS A 55 13.46 -15.15 11.13
CA LYS A 55 12.14 -15.66 11.51
C LYS A 55 11.22 -15.69 10.31
N ILE A 56 10.77 -16.90 10.00
CA ILE A 56 9.67 -17.17 9.09
C ILE A 56 8.43 -17.41 9.97
N PRO A 57 7.43 -16.52 9.95
CA PRO A 57 6.26 -16.67 10.80
C PRO A 57 5.22 -17.58 10.13
N GLU A 58 4.14 -17.85 10.87
CA GLU A 58 2.96 -18.56 10.38
C GLU A 58 2.37 -17.91 9.12
N PRO A 59 1.67 -18.67 8.24
CA PRO A 59 1.26 -18.19 6.91
C PRO A 59 0.55 -16.82 6.91
N TRP A 60 -0.38 -16.59 7.83
CA TRP A 60 -1.11 -15.32 7.92
C TRP A 60 -0.20 -14.14 8.28
N THR A 61 0.65 -14.31 9.31
CA THR A 61 1.60 -13.27 9.69
C THR A 61 2.64 -13.04 8.59
N ARG A 62 3.09 -14.11 7.93
CA ARG A 62 4.06 -14.04 6.82
C ARG A 62 3.53 -13.24 5.65
N TYR A 63 2.24 -13.35 5.39
CA TYR A 63 1.59 -12.61 4.33
C TYR A 63 1.65 -11.08 4.57
N TYR A 64 1.27 -10.61 5.77
CA TYR A 64 1.19 -9.16 6.02
C TYR A 64 2.52 -8.55 6.48
N LYS A 65 3.39 -9.34 7.13
CA LYS A 65 4.65 -8.90 7.73
C LYS A 65 5.89 -9.47 7.06
N GLY A 66 5.75 -10.42 6.15
CA GLY A 66 6.89 -11.00 5.44
C GLY A 66 7.75 -11.92 6.31
N VAL A 67 8.94 -12.21 5.79
CA VAL A 67 10.02 -12.95 6.45
C VAL A 67 11.08 -11.94 6.87
N VAL A 68 11.61 -12.07 8.08
CA VAL A 68 12.59 -11.14 8.66
C VAL A 68 13.92 -11.84 8.89
N ALA A 69 15.02 -11.19 8.54
CA ALA A 69 16.37 -11.54 8.95
C ALA A 69 17.11 -10.29 9.42
N VAL A 70 17.82 -10.39 10.54
CA VAL A 70 18.52 -9.28 11.19
C VAL A 70 19.91 -9.74 11.59
N LEU A 71 20.89 -8.87 11.39
CA LEU A 71 22.25 -9.00 11.92
C LEU A 71 22.65 -7.69 12.60
N ALA A 72 23.22 -7.80 13.79
CA ALA A 72 23.80 -6.70 14.54
C ALA A 72 25.21 -7.08 15.00
N ASP A 73 26.13 -6.14 14.86
CA ASP A 73 27.53 -6.25 15.25
C ASP A 73 27.79 -5.28 16.41
N GLY A 74 28.31 -5.78 17.51
CA GLY A 74 28.55 -5.00 18.72
C GLY A 74 29.75 -4.07 18.57
N LEU A 75 29.57 -2.76 18.80
CA LEU A 75 30.70 -1.84 18.68
C LEU A 75 31.74 -2.13 19.76
N SER A 76 32.98 -2.42 19.37
CA SER A 76 34.11 -2.66 20.29
C SER A 76 34.37 -1.54 21.30
N SER A 77 33.92 -0.30 21.02
CA SER A 77 34.01 0.83 21.95
C SER A 77 32.91 0.86 23.02
N ALA A 78 31.91 -0.02 22.94
CA ALA A 78 30.80 -0.10 23.88
C ALA A 78 31.07 -1.14 24.97
N GLU A 79 30.81 -0.77 26.24
CA GLU A 79 31.00 -1.69 27.38
C GLU A 79 30.08 -2.90 27.30
N HIS A 80 28.87 -2.70 26.78
CA HIS A 80 27.81 -3.71 26.69
C HIS A 80 27.50 -4.09 25.24
N ALA A 81 28.51 -4.13 24.36
CA ALA A 81 28.40 -4.40 22.93
C ALA A 81 27.56 -5.65 22.61
N LYS A 82 27.88 -6.79 23.24
CA LYS A 82 27.14 -8.05 23.07
C LYS A 82 25.67 -7.92 23.43
N MET A 83 25.36 -7.31 24.58
CA MET A 83 23.96 -7.12 24.99
C MET A 83 23.23 -6.19 24.03
N ALA A 84 23.89 -5.13 23.55
CA ALA A 84 23.32 -4.22 22.57
C ALA A 84 22.95 -4.95 21.27
N ALA A 85 23.85 -5.77 20.72
CA ALA A 85 23.59 -6.56 19.51
C ALA A 85 22.46 -7.58 19.74
N GLN A 86 22.53 -8.36 20.83
CA GLN A 86 21.52 -9.37 21.15
C GLN A 86 20.11 -8.77 21.32
N ILE A 87 19.97 -7.71 22.12
CA ILE A 87 18.69 -7.04 22.34
C ILE A 87 18.18 -6.43 21.03
N SER A 88 19.07 -5.82 20.24
CA SER A 88 18.69 -5.20 18.98
C SER A 88 18.12 -6.21 17.99
N VAL A 89 18.66 -7.43 17.89
CA VAL A 89 18.10 -8.43 16.98
C VAL A 89 16.83 -9.10 17.51
N THR A 90 16.80 -9.49 18.80
CA THR A 90 15.66 -10.23 19.35
C THR A 90 14.42 -9.34 19.49
N GLN A 91 14.58 -8.18 20.14
CA GLN A 91 13.48 -7.27 20.39
C GLN A 91 12.97 -6.63 19.10
N PHE A 92 13.84 -6.37 18.12
CA PHE A 92 13.39 -5.91 16.81
C PHE A 92 12.43 -6.88 16.15
N VAL A 93 12.78 -8.17 16.12
CA VAL A 93 11.94 -9.20 15.49
C VAL A 93 10.61 -9.32 16.23
N GLU A 94 10.63 -9.34 17.57
CA GLU A 94 9.42 -9.43 18.39
C GLU A 94 8.50 -8.21 18.19
N ASP A 95 9.03 -7.00 18.33
CA ASP A 95 8.26 -5.77 18.21
C ASP A 95 7.74 -5.55 16.78
N TYR A 96 8.54 -5.92 15.77
CA TYR A 96 8.13 -5.82 14.37
C TYR A 96 6.85 -6.64 14.11
N TYR A 97 6.82 -7.90 14.54
CA TYR A 97 5.64 -8.75 14.38
C TYR A 97 4.48 -8.34 15.31
N ALA A 98 4.75 -7.63 16.41
CA ALA A 98 3.72 -7.06 17.28
C ALA A 98 3.12 -5.73 16.75
N THR A 99 3.75 -5.09 15.75
CA THR A 99 3.18 -3.88 15.14
C THR A 99 1.84 -4.15 14.46
N PRO A 100 0.92 -3.17 14.39
CA PRO A 100 -0.37 -3.34 13.73
C PRO A 100 -0.24 -3.88 12.31
N GLU A 101 -1.10 -4.84 11.92
CA GLU A 101 -1.13 -5.44 10.57
C GLU A 101 -1.29 -4.40 9.45
N SER A 102 -1.86 -3.24 9.80
CA SER A 102 -2.11 -2.11 8.91
C SER A 102 -0.87 -1.32 8.49
N TRP A 103 0.25 -1.44 9.20
CA TRP A 103 1.44 -0.64 8.93
C TRP A 103 2.30 -1.27 7.83
N SER A 104 2.81 -0.45 6.90
CA SER A 104 3.86 -0.86 5.97
C SER A 104 5.09 -1.39 6.69
N VAL A 105 5.89 -2.14 5.94
CA VAL A 105 7.18 -2.64 6.43
C VAL A 105 8.06 -1.48 6.88
N ASN A 106 8.11 -0.39 6.09
CA ASN A 106 8.88 0.80 6.43
C ASN A 106 8.42 1.44 7.74
N LYS A 107 7.12 1.70 7.89
CA LYS A 107 6.59 2.33 9.10
C LYS A 107 6.81 1.47 10.35
N SER A 108 6.55 0.17 10.25
CA SER A 108 6.82 -0.78 11.34
C SER A 108 8.29 -0.76 11.75
N THR A 109 9.19 -0.94 10.80
CA THR A 109 10.63 -0.97 11.08
C THR A 109 11.15 0.36 11.64
N ALA A 110 10.79 1.49 11.02
CA ALA A 110 11.25 2.80 11.47
C ALA A 110 10.79 3.12 12.90
N GLN A 111 9.56 2.75 13.26
CA GLN A 111 9.06 2.96 14.62
C GLN A 111 9.76 2.03 15.63
N VAL A 112 9.94 0.76 15.28
CA VAL A 112 10.61 -0.23 16.15
C VAL A 112 12.08 0.14 16.37
N ALA A 113 12.83 0.40 15.29
CA ALA A 113 14.23 0.80 15.37
C ALA A 113 14.42 2.10 16.17
N LYS A 114 13.52 3.09 15.99
CA LYS A 114 13.57 4.32 16.77
C LYS A 114 13.33 4.09 18.27
N SER A 115 12.35 3.26 18.63
CA SER A 115 12.08 2.90 20.02
C SER A 115 13.27 2.16 20.65
N LEU A 116 13.84 1.19 19.94
CA LEU A 116 15.02 0.44 20.36
C LEU A 116 16.25 1.33 20.56
N ASN A 117 16.53 2.21 19.60
CA ASN A 117 17.64 3.15 19.69
C ASN A 117 17.52 4.05 20.92
N ASN A 118 16.31 4.58 21.17
CA ASN A 118 16.06 5.41 22.35
C ASN A 118 16.30 4.64 23.65
N TRP A 119 15.88 3.37 23.70
CA TRP A 119 16.11 2.52 24.86
C TRP A 119 17.61 2.27 25.10
N LEU A 120 18.35 1.84 24.07
CA LEU A 120 19.80 1.61 24.15
C LEU A 120 20.55 2.88 24.57
N PHE A 121 20.21 4.03 23.99
CA PHE A 121 20.82 5.32 24.33
C PHE A 121 20.56 5.75 25.78
N GLN A 122 19.34 5.56 26.28
CA GLN A 122 18.99 5.90 27.67
C GLN A 122 19.65 4.94 28.66
N GLN A 123 19.66 3.64 28.35
CA GLN A 123 20.33 2.62 29.16
C GLN A 123 21.85 2.86 29.21
N GLY A 124 22.41 3.27 28.07
CA GLY A 124 23.79 3.70 27.88
C GLY A 124 24.26 4.78 28.86
N LYS A 125 23.37 5.74 29.18
CA LYS A 125 23.67 6.82 30.13
C LYS A 125 23.69 6.38 31.59
N GLN A 126 23.02 5.28 31.92
CA GLN A 126 22.86 4.84 33.31
C GLN A 126 23.83 3.72 33.70
N THR A 127 24.08 2.79 32.79
CA THR A 127 24.71 1.50 33.12
C THR A 127 25.96 1.18 32.30
N GLY A 128 26.48 2.15 31.53
CA GLY A 128 27.59 1.92 30.59
C GLY A 128 27.10 1.82 29.15
N SER A 129 27.93 2.11 28.16
CA SER A 129 27.51 2.30 26.77
C SER A 129 26.97 1.02 26.10
N TYR A 130 25.84 1.17 25.38
CA TYR A 130 25.23 0.12 24.55
C TYR A 130 25.23 0.63 23.10
N ALA A 131 26.04 0.03 22.24
CA ALA A 131 26.05 0.37 20.82
C ALA A 131 26.32 -0.84 19.93
N CYS A 132 25.64 -0.88 18.79
CA CYS A 132 25.80 -1.91 17.77
C CYS A 132 25.40 -1.36 16.38
N THR A 133 25.80 -2.06 15.33
CA THR A 133 25.21 -1.90 14.00
C THR A 133 23.84 -2.56 13.97
N LEU A 134 23.04 -2.26 12.94
CA LEU A 134 21.82 -3.00 12.67
C LEU A 134 21.59 -3.08 11.16
N SER A 135 21.54 -4.31 10.65
CA SER A 135 21.20 -4.62 9.27
C SER A 135 20.00 -5.56 9.24
N THR A 136 18.91 -5.09 8.64
CA THR A 136 17.63 -5.79 8.60
C THR A 136 17.20 -6.01 7.16
N LEU A 137 16.87 -7.25 6.83
CA LEU A 137 16.20 -7.67 5.63
C LEU A 137 14.77 -8.11 5.98
N ILE A 138 13.78 -7.55 5.29
CA ILE A 138 12.40 -8.01 5.37
C ILE A 138 11.90 -8.30 3.96
N ILE A 139 11.59 -9.56 3.67
CA ILE A 139 11.03 -9.98 2.39
C ILE A 139 9.53 -10.08 2.55
N LYS A 140 8.78 -9.25 1.85
CA LYS A 140 7.30 -9.27 1.84
C LYS A 140 6.83 -9.23 0.39
N SER A 141 5.99 -10.19 0.02
CA SER A 141 5.58 -10.38 -1.39
C SER A 141 6.83 -10.47 -2.29
N ARG A 142 6.94 -9.62 -3.31
CA ARG A 142 8.08 -9.55 -4.24
C ARG A 142 9.11 -8.47 -3.90
N VAL A 143 9.10 -7.96 -2.67
CA VAL A 143 9.97 -6.86 -2.24
C VAL A 143 10.82 -7.25 -1.06
N ALA A 144 12.12 -7.04 -1.19
CA ALA A 144 13.08 -7.02 -0.10
C ALA A 144 13.23 -5.58 0.39
N HIS A 145 12.80 -5.33 1.60
CA HIS A 145 12.99 -4.08 2.32
C HIS A 145 14.27 -4.19 3.16
N LEU A 146 15.17 -3.24 2.96
CA LEU A 146 16.49 -3.20 3.56
C LEU A 146 16.55 -1.99 4.48
N PHE A 147 16.89 -2.23 5.75
CA PHE A 147 17.12 -1.18 6.72
C PHE A 147 18.52 -1.34 7.30
N HIS A 148 19.26 -0.25 7.37
CA HIS A 148 20.68 -0.35 7.70
C HIS A 148 21.20 0.86 8.46
N VAL A 149 22.00 0.58 9.49
CA VAL A 149 22.86 1.54 10.17
C VAL A 149 24.13 0.82 10.60
N GLY A 150 25.28 1.31 10.12
CA GLY A 150 26.59 0.82 10.53
C GLY A 150 27.42 0.39 9.34
N ASP A 151 28.17 -0.69 9.47
CA ASP A 151 29.05 -1.23 8.42
C ASP A 151 28.83 -2.73 8.15
N SER A 152 27.95 -3.40 8.91
CA SER A 152 27.47 -4.72 8.50
C SER A 152 26.77 -4.66 7.12
N ARG A 153 26.97 -5.67 6.28
CA ARG A 153 26.54 -5.60 4.86
C ARG A 153 25.41 -6.55 4.55
N ILE A 154 24.49 -6.13 3.68
CA ILE A 154 23.49 -7.00 3.04
C ILE A 154 23.80 -7.12 1.56
N TYR A 155 23.92 -8.34 1.08
CA TYR A 155 24.15 -8.68 -0.32
C TYR A 155 22.96 -9.43 -0.92
N ARG A 156 22.81 -9.35 -2.24
CA ARG A 156 21.99 -10.28 -3.04
C ARG A 156 22.87 -11.05 -4.00
N PHE A 157 22.74 -12.36 -3.98
CA PHE A 157 23.28 -13.25 -4.98
C PHE A 157 22.17 -13.71 -5.94
N ARG A 158 22.32 -13.37 -7.22
CA ARG A 158 21.37 -13.77 -8.29
C ARG A 158 22.14 -14.12 -9.56
N ALA A 159 21.85 -15.28 -10.14
CA ALA A 159 22.42 -15.72 -11.42
C ALA A 159 23.97 -15.58 -11.46
N GLY A 160 24.64 -16.01 -10.39
CA GLY A 160 26.11 -15.97 -10.30
C GLY A 160 26.72 -14.61 -9.95
N LYS A 161 25.91 -13.56 -9.73
CA LYS A 161 26.39 -12.21 -9.40
C LYS A 161 26.03 -11.86 -7.96
N LEU A 162 27.05 -11.54 -7.17
CA LEU A 162 26.88 -10.95 -5.84
C LEU A 162 26.80 -9.43 -5.98
N ARG A 163 25.85 -8.79 -5.28
CA ARG A 163 25.72 -7.33 -5.24
C ARG A 163 25.50 -6.87 -3.82
N GLN A 164 26.35 -5.99 -3.33
CA GLN A 164 26.11 -5.27 -2.09
C GLN A 164 24.92 -4.32 -2.26
N LEU A 165 24.00 -4.33 -1.29
CA LEU A 165 22.77 -3.55 -1.32
C LEU A 165 22.78 -2.39 -0.31
N THR A 166 23.53 -2.53 0.78
CA THR A 166 23.72 -1.49 1.81
C THR A 166 24.97 -0.67 1.55
N ARG A 167 25.08 0.48 2.22
CA ARG A 167 26.24 1.35 2.17
C ARG A 167 26.83 1.50 3.57
N ASP A 168 28.12 1.27 3.69
CA ASP A 168 28.82 1.35 4.97
C ASP A 168 28.91 2.81 5.47
N HIS A 169 28.59 3.02 6.75
CA HIS A 169 28.57 4.31 7.43
C HIS A 169 29.88 4.61 8.15
N VAL A 170 30.97 4.69 7.40
CA VAL A 170 32.33 4.74 7.94
C VAL A 170 33.07 6.00 7.49
N GLN A 171 33.86 6.60 8.38
CA GLN A 171 34.78 7.70 8.05
C GLN A 171 36.23 7.22 8.03
N ILE A 172 36.88 7.33 6.86
CA ILE A 172 38.30 7.00 6.68
C ILE A 172 39.15 8.22 7.09
N ARG A 173 39.96 8.09 8.15
CA ARG A 173 40.95 9.09 8.57
C ARG A 173 42.38 8.52 8.53
N GLY A 174 43.11 8.81 7.45
CA GLY A 174 44.53 8.44 7.33
C GLY A 174 44.76 6.93 7.21
N LYS A 175 45.69 6.39 8.02
CA LYS A 175 46.08 4.95 8.03
C LYS A 175 45.41 4.11 9.13
N GLN A 176 44.53 4.69 9.96
CA GLN A 176 43.81 3.94 11.01
C GLN A 176 42.40 3.58 10.57
N LYS A 177 41.97 2.34 10.90
CA LYS A 177 40.65 1.76 10.56
C LYS A 177 39.52 2.71 11.02
N ASN A 178 38.78 3.21 10.04
CA ASN A 178 37.33 3.29 9.98
C ASN A 178 36.58 3.54 11.30
N HIS A 179 36.32 4.80 11.64
CA HIS A 179 35.39 5.13 12.73
C HIS A 179 33.96 5.14 12.19
N LEU A 180 33.07 4.38 12.84
CA LEU A 180 31.64 4.37 12.52
C LEU A 180 31.03 5.76 12.75
N THR A 181 30.33 6.25 11.73
CA THR A 181 29.65 7.56 11.77
C THR A 181 28.21 7.46 12.25
N ARG A 182 27.62 6.26 12.23
CA ARG A 182 26.22 6.00 12.60
C ARG A 182 26.09 4.59 13.17
N ALA A 183 25.50 4.46 14.36
CA ALA A 183 25.20 3.18 14.99
C ALA A 183 24.00 3.32 15.93
N MET A 184 23.38 2.18 16.27
CA MET A 184 22.32 2.12 17.28
C MET A 184 22.90 2.47 18.66
N GLY A 185 22.13 3.22 19.46
CA GLY A 185 22.45 3.51 20.86
C GLY A 185 23.52 4.58 21.09
N VAL A 186 24.16 5.10 20.03
CA VAL A 186 25.16 6.17 20.12
C VAL A 186 24.53 7.53 20.36
N ASP A 187 23.43 7.82 19.65
CA ASP A 187 22.72 9.10 19.72
C ASP A 187 21.22 8.93 19.94
N SER A 188 20.57 9.97 20.47
CA SER A 188 19.10 9.98 20.65
C SER A 188 18.32 10.02 19.34
N SER A 189 18.95 10.44 18.25
CA SER A 189 18.37 10.45 16.91
C SER A 189 18.98 9.32 16.08
N LEU A 190 18.13 8.48 15.51
CA LEU A 190 18.54 7.43 14.59
C LEU A 190 18.25 7.85 13.15
N GLU A 191 19.31 7.90 12.33
CA GLU A 191 19.19 7.96 10.87
C GLU A 191 19.38 6.56 10.30
N LEU A 192 18.26 5.91 9.96
CA LEU A 192 18.24 4.56 9.40
C LEU A 192 18.11 4.65 7.88
N ASP A 193 19.06 4.07 7.16
CA ASP A 193 18.99 3.97 5.71
C ASP A 193 17.88 2.99 5.33
N TYR A 194 17.05 3.35 4.35
CA TYR A 194 15.96 2.50 3.84
C TYR A 194 16.06 2.38 2.32
N SER A 195 15.98 1.15 1.81
CA SER A 195 15.84 0.90 0.38
C SER A 195 15.05 -0.37 0.09
N THR A 196 14.52 -0.49 -1.13
CA THR A 196 13.76 -1.66 -1.59
C THR A 196 14.38 -2.28 -2.82
N ARG A 197 14.27 -3.61 -2.96
CA ARG A 197 14.70 -4.37 -4.14
C ARG A 197 13.64 -5.38 -4.54
N THR A 198 13.49 -5.59 -5.85
CA THR A 198 12.62 -6.64 -6.38
C THR A 198 13.22 -8.02 -6.13
N VAL A 199 12.37 -8.97 -5.75
CA VAL A 199 12.73 -10.33 -5.39
C VAL A 199 12.27 -11.31 -6.47
N GLU A 200 13.11 -12.30 -6.75
CA GLU A 200 12.85 -13.40 -7.65
C GLU A 200 13.08 -14.73 -6.94
N THR A 201 12.36 -15.77 -7.36
CA THR A 201 12.59 -17.14 -6.90
C THR A 201 14.05 -17.54 -7.18
N GLY A 202 14.72 -18.10 -6.17
CA GLY A 202 16.13 -18.46 -6.23
C GLY A 202 17.11 -17.33 -5.86
N ASP A 203 16.63 -16.15 -5.47
CA ASP A 203 17.48 -15.13 -4.85
C ASP A 203 18.02 -15.64 -3.51
N ILE A 204 19.32 -15.45 -3.28
CA ILE A 204 19.93 -15.63 -1.96
C ILE A 204 20.35 -14.27 -1.43
N PHE A 205 19.81 -13.88 -0.28
CA PHE A 205 20.28 -12.71 0.47
C PHE A 205 21.27 -13.15 1.53
N MET A 206 22.35 -12.39 1.70
CA MET A 206 23.41 -12.68 2.66
C MET A 206 23.69 -11.44 3.50
N LEU A 207 23.56 -11.56 4.82
CA LEU A 207 23.95 -10.53 5.79
C LEU A 207 25.27 -10.94 6.44
N THR A 208 26.22 -10.02 6.57
CA THR A 208 27.56 -10.32 7.14
C THR A 208 28.08 -9.21 8.06
N SER A 209 28.79 -9.58 9.14
CA SER A 209 29.68 -8.67 9.88
C SER A 209 30.99 -8.41 9.11
N ASP A 210 31.76 -7.41 9.55
CA ASP A 210 33.06 -7.04 8.97
C ASP A 210 34.07 -8.19 9.03
N GLY A 211 34.02 -9.02 10.07
CA GLY A 211 34.84 -10.22 10.19
C GLY A 211 34.70 -11.23 9.04
N VAL A 212 33.63 -11.16 8.24
CA VAL A 212 33.52 -11.94 6.98
C VAL A 212 34.01 -11.13 5.78
N HIS A 213 33.48 -9.92 5.58
CA HIS A 213 33.64 -9.19 4.32
C HIS A 213 34.93 -8.38 4.22
N ASP A 214 35.66 -8.20 5.31
CA ASP A 214 37.04 -7.70 5.30
C ASP A 214 38.06 -8.83 5.12
N ALA A 215 37.73 -10.06 5.55
CA ALA A 215 38.60 -11.23 5.45
C ALA A 215 38.49 -11.96 4.09
N LEU A 216 37.30 -11.98 3.48
CA LEU A 216 37.03 -12.69 2.23
C LEU A 216 36.80 -11.75 1.06
N SER A 217 37.43 -12.04 -0.08
CA SER A 217 37.15 -11.36 -1.35
C SER A 217 35.77 -11.74 -1.92
N GLU A 218 35.20 -10.85 -2.74
CA GLU A 218 33.94 -11.10 -3.44
C GLU A 218 33.97 -12.41 -4.26
N GLN A 219 35.11 -12.75 -4.86
CA GLN A 219 35.29 -13.98 -5.63
C GLN A 219 35.20 -15.24 -4.75
N GLN A 220 35.75 -15.19 -3.54
CA GLN A 220 35.66 -16.28 -2.57
C GLN A 220 34.21 -16.45 -2.10
N LEU A 221 33.53 -15.35 -1.79
CA LEU A 221 32.12 -15.36 -1.39
C LEU A 221 31.22 -15.94 -2.49
N VAL A 222 31.40 -15.51 -3.74
CA VAL A 222 30.67 -16.08 -4.89
C VAL A 222 30.90 -17.58 -5.03
N LYS A 223 32.14 -18.05 -4.85
CA LYS A 223 32.46 -19.49 -4.92
C LYS A 223 31.76 -20.29 -3.82
N LEU A 224 31.70 -19.76 -2.60
CA LEU A 224 31.00 -20.39 -1.48
C LEU A 224 29.47 -20.38 -1.68
N LEU A 225 28.92 -19.31 -2.25
CA LEU A 225 27.48 -19.20 -2.55
C LEU A 225 27.05 -20.13 -3.71
N GLN A 226 27.96 -20.46 -4.63
CA GLN A 226 27.72 -21.40 -5.72
C GLN A 226 27.91 -22.87 -5.32
N ALA A 227 28.62 -23.14 -4.23
CA ALA A 227 28.85 -24.49 -3.77
C ALA A 227 27.55 -25.14 -3.25
N LYS A 228 27.45 -26.46 -3.41
CA LYS A 228 26.28 -27.23 -2.94
C LYS A 228 26.50 -27.68 -1.51
N PHE A 229 25.61 -27.29 -0.62
CA PHE A 229 25.55 -27.71 0.78
C PHE A 229 24.22 -28.40 1.06
N SER A 230 24.14 -29.14 2.16
CA SER A 230 22.93 -29.85 2.56
C SER A 230 21.89 -28.90 3.17
N SER A 231 22.34 -27.79 3.74
CA SER A 231 21.51 -26.73 4.31
C SER A 231 22.17 -25.36 4.20
N LEU A 232 21.38 -24.29 4.33
CA LEU A 232 21.90 -22.93 4.40
C LEU A 232 22.74 -22.70 5.68
N GLU A 233 22.46 -23.41 6.76
CA GLU A 233 23.24 -23.35 8.00
C GLU A 233 24.67 -23.87 7.77
N GLU A 234 24.80 -24.99 7.04
CA GLU A 234 26.09 -25.57 6.65
C GLU A 234 26.85 -24.63 5.71
N GLN A 235 26.14 -23.98 4.78
CA GLN A 235 26.72 -22.98 3.88
C GLN A 235 27.19 -21.72 4.63
N ALA A 236 26.40 -21.20 5.57
CA ALA A 236 26.79 -20.08 6.42
C ALA A 236 28.01 -20.43 7.29
N SER A 237 28.03 -21.64 7.86
CA SER A 237 29.18 -22.16 8.62
C SER A 237 30.44 -22.25 7.76
N ALA A 238 30.32 -22.68 6.51
CA ALA A 238 31.45 -22.73 5.58
C ALA A 238 32.00 -21.33 5.25
N ILE A 239 31.13 -20.31 5.13
CA ILE A 239 31.55 -18.92 4.96
C ILE A 239 32.31 -18.41 6.17
N VAL A 240 31.77 -18.64 7.37
CA VAL A 240 32.40 -18.25 8.64
C VAL A 240 33.77 -18.94 8.82
N ASN A 241 33.85 -20.25 8.60
CA ASN A 241 35.10 -21.00 8.71
C ASN A 241 36.13 -20.55 7.67
N ALA A 242 35.71 -20.19 6.45
CA ALA A 242 36.60 -19.66 5.43
C ALA A 242 37.19 -18.30 5.84
N ALA A 243 36.40 -17.42 6.47
CA ALA A 243 36.87 -16.14 6.96
C ALA A 243 37.83 -16.31 8.16
N GLU A 244 37.56 -17.25 9.05
CA GLU A 244 38.46 -17.58 10.16
C GLU A 244 39.82 -18.09 9.64
N LEU A 245 39.81 -19.02 8.67
CA LEU A 245 41.03 -19.52 8.02
C LEU A 245 41.78 -18.46 7.21
N ALA A 246 41.08 -17.42 6.72
CA ALA A 246 41.68 -16.28 6.07
C ALA A 246 42.33 -15.28 7.05
N GLY A 247 42.19 -15.50 8.36
CA GLY A 247 42.83 -14.70 9.40
C GLY A 247 42.04 -13.45 9.80
N SER A 248 40.71 -13.53 9.81
CA SER A 248 39.85 -12.45 10.31
C SER A 248 40.25 -11.99 11.72
N ASP A 249 40.23 -10.68 11.96
CA ASP A 249 40.62 -10.05 13.22
C ASP A 249 39.43 -9.65 14.13
N ASP A 250 38.20 -9.99 13.74
CA ASP A 250 36.98 -9.66 14.48
C ASP A 250 35.99 -10.82 14.65
N ASN A 251 34.83 -10.56 15.27
CA ASN A 251 33.71 -11.50 15.32
C ASN A 251 33.20 -11.80 13.90
N ILE A 252 32.86 -13.07 13.65
CA ILE A 252 32.59 -13.56 12.29
C ILE A 252 31.18 -14.09 12.22
N SER A 253 30.31 -13.37 11.48
CA SER A 253 28.90 -13.71 11.37
C SER A 253 28.39 -13.65 9.93
N ALA A 254 27.64 -14.67 9.53
CA ALA A 254 26.94 -14.74 8.25
C ALA A 254 25.52 -15.28 8.45
N MET A 255 24.53 -14.64 7.82
CA MET A 255 23.13 -15.08 7.78
C MET A 255 22.66 -15.12 6.33
N LEU A 256 22.15 -16.28 5.90
CA LEU A 256 21.65 -16.53 4.56
C LEU A 256 20.13 -16.66 4.58
N VAL A 257 19.47 -16.07 3.59
CA VAL A 257 18.03 -16.22 3.34
C VAL A 257 17.84 -16.55 1.86
N ASN A 258 17.42 -17.78 1.57
CA ASN A 258 17.05 -18.19 0.21
C ASN A 258 15.55 -17.94 -0.01
N VAL A 259 15.22 -17.42 -1.18
CA VAL A 259 13.84 -17.22 -1.63
C VAL A 259 13.41 -18.45 -2.41
N ASP A 260 12.74 -19.37 -1.71
CA ASP A 260 12.30 -20.65 -2.28
C ASP A 260 11.15 -20.45 -3.27
N ASN A 261 10.27 -19.49 -2.97
CA ASN A 261 9.19 -19.09 -3.86
C ASN A 261 8.70 -17.67 -3.53
N VAL A 262 8.24 -16.95 -4.56
CA VAL A 262 7.52 -15.68 -4.41
C VAL A 262 6.17 -15.79 -5.07
N PRO A 263 5.13 -15.12 -4.52
CA PRO A 263 3.84 -15.09 -5.17
C PRO A 263 3.95 -14.49 -6.58
N GLU A 264 3.11 -14.94 -7.49
CA GLU A 264 2.89 -14.27 -8.77
C GLU A 264 2.57 -12.79 -8.50
N ALA A 265 3.04 -11.91 -9.39
CA ALA A 265 2.98 -10.45 -9.19
C ALA A 265 1.55 -9.93 -9.00
N GLU A 266 0.56 -10.76 -9.25
CA GLU A 266 -0.84 -10.51 -9.00
C GLU A 266 -1.39 -11.61 -8.07
N LEU A 267 -1.91 -11.17 -6.92
CA LEU A 267 -2.99 -11.83 -6.15
C LEU A 267 -2.55 -12.78 -5.01
N ASP A 268 -2.78 -12.28 -3.81
CA ASP A 268 -2.86 -12.96 -2.52
C ASP A 268 -3.65 -14.29 -2.53
N GLU A 269 -3.27 -15.25 -1.67
CA GLU A 269 -3.84 -16.62 -1.65
C GLU A 269 -5.35 -16.73 -1.43
N SER A 270 -5.93 -15.84 -0.62
CA SER A 270 -7.38 -15.75 -0.43
C SER A 270 -8.09 -15.29 -1.73
N ARG A 271 -7.38 -14.52 -2.56
CA ARG A 271 -7.81 -14.05 -3.89
C ARG A 271 -7.66 -15.17 -4.93
N ALA A 272 -6.60 -15.99 -4.84
CA ALA A 272 -6.41 -17.17 -5.70
C ALA A 272 -7.57 -18.17 -5.58
N GLN A 273 -8.05 -18.46 -4.37
CA GLN A 273 -9.20 -19.36 -4.19
C GLN A 273 -10.49 -18.83 -4.81
N LEU A 274 -10.76 -17.51 -4.68
CA LEU A 274 -11.90 -16.86 -5.34
C LEU A 274 -11.79 -16.94 -6.88
N LEU A 275 -10.60 -16.80 -7.44
CA LEU A 275 -10.33 -16.88 -8.88
C LEU A 275 -10.51 -18.26 -9.49
N HIS A 276 -10.66 -19.32 -8.69
CA HIS A 276 -10.89 -20.67 -9.20
C HIS A 276 -12.36 -21.12 -9.12
N LEU A 277 -13.20 -20.40 -8.37
CA LEU A 277 -14.63 -20.71 -8.28
C LEU A 277 -15.37 -20.33 -9.57
N PRO A 278 -16.49 -20.97 -9.94
CA PRO A 278 -17.33 -20.53 -11.05
C PRO A 278 -18.03 -19.20 -10.76
N ILE A 279 -18.26 -18.39 -11.79
CA ILE A 279 -19.15 -17.22 -11.71
C ILE A 279 -20.59 -17.71 -11.56
N PRO A 280 -21.38 -17.18 -10.60
CA PRO A 280 -22.77 -17.58 -10.46
C PRO A 280 -23.61 -17.10 -11.65
N PRO A 281 -24.66 -17.84 -12.03
CA PRO A 281 -25.62 -17.35 -13.01
C PRO A 281 -26.34 -16.10 -12.50
N VAL A 282 -26.90 -15.31 -13.42
CA VAL A 282 -27.77 -14.17 -13.06
C VAL A 282 -28.97 -14.69 -12.26
N MET A 283 -29.24 -14.07 -11.12
CA MET A 283 -30.25 -14.55 -10.16
C MET A 283 -31.49 -13.67 -10.19
N SER A 284 -32.65 -14.29 -9.98
CA SER A 284 -33.94 -13.63 -9.76
C SER A 284 -34.32 -13.62 -8.28
N VAL A 285 -35.26 -12.76 -7.90
CA VAL A 285 -35.84 -12.74 -6.54
C VAL A 285 -36.35 -14.14 -6.17
N GLY A 286 -36.01 -14.58 -4.96
CA GLY A 286 -36.31 -15.91 -4.43
C GLY A 286 -35.25 -16.98 -4.74
N ASN A 287 -34.33 -16.75 -5.67
CA ASN A 287 -33.21 -17.67 -5.90
C ASN A 287 -32.30 -17.76 -4.67
N LYS A 288 -31.64 -18.91 -4.51
CA LYS A 288 -30.71 -19.18 -3.41
C LYS A 288 -29.30 -19.40 -3.94
N ILE A 289 -28.33 -18.81 -3.27
CA ILE A 289 -26.90 -19.01 -3.50
C ILE A 289 -26.25 -19.26 -2.15
N ASP A 290 -25.68 -20.45 -2.00
CA ASP A 290 -25.15 -20.94 -0.72
C ASP A 290 -26.17 -20.72 0.43
N GLN A 291 -25.81 -19.98 1.48
CA GLN A 291 -26.69 -19.65 2.61
C GLN A 291 -27.38 -18.28 2.47
N TYR A 292 -27.61 -17.84 1.23
CA TYR A 292 -28.24 -16.55 0.94
C TYR A 292 -29.44 -16.73 0.01
N ARG A 293 -30.50 -15.97 0.25
CA ARG A 293 -31.67 -15.87 -0.63
C ARG A 293 -31.79 -14.47 -1.18
N VAL A 294 -31.97 -14.34 -2.49
CA VAL A 294 -32.18 -13.03 -3.14
C VAL A 294 -33.55 -12.49 -2.75
N SER A 295 -33.57 -11.32 -2.11
CA SER A 295 -34.78 -10.59 -1.74
C SER A 295 -35.07 -9.47 -2.73
N GLU A 296 -34.04 -8.81 -3.27
CA GLU A 296 -34.17 -7.72 -4.25
C GLU A 296 -32.98 -7.67 -5.21
N ILE A 297 -33.20 -7.18 -6.43
CA ILE A 297 -32.14 -6.88 -7.40
C ILE A 297 -31.90 -5.36 -7.34
N LEU A 298 -30.77 -4.94 -6.79
CA LEU A 298 -30.46 -3.52 -6.60
C LEU A 298 -29.80 -2.88 -7.82
N HIS A 299 -28.93 -3.64 -8.49
CA HIS A 299 -28.23 -3.14 -9.67
C HIS A 299 -27.79 -4.29 -10.60
N THR A 300 -27.89 -4.04 -11.90
CA THR A 300 -27.43 -4.94 -12.96
C THR A 300 -26.58 -4.10 -13.92
N SER A 301 -25.35 -4.53 -14.16
CA SER A 301 -24.43 -3.89 -15.10
C SER A 301 -23.68 -4.95 -15.91
N PRO A 302 -23.04 -4.58 -17.03
CA PRO A 302 -22.19 -5.50 -17.79
C PRO A 302 -21.03 -6.08 -16.98
N ARG A 303 -20.64 -5.46 -15.85
CA ARG A 303 -19.51 -5.91 -15.02
C ARG A 303 -19.95 -6.75 -13.82
N SER A 304 -21.08 -6.42 -13.21
CA SER A 304 -21.54 -7.06 -11.98
C SER A 304 -23.03 -6.92 -11.75
N HIS A 305 -23.55 -7.85 -10.97
CA HIS A 305 -24.90 -7.89 -10.43
C HIS A 305 -24.86 -7.69 -8.91
N VAL A 306 -25.72 -6.82 -8.39
CA VAL A 306 -25.80 -6.49 -6.96
C VAL A 306 -27.19 -6.80 -6.46
N TYR A 307 -27.26 -7.64 -5.43
CA TYR A 307 -28.50 -8.15 -4.86
C TYR A 307 -28.59 -7.79 -3.38
N LEU A 308 -29.80 -7.49 -2.91
CA LEU A 308 -30.13 -7.57 -1.50
C LEU A 308 -30.46 -9.03 -1.19
N VAL A 309 -29.80 -9.61 -0.20
CA VAL A 309 -29.98 -11.01 0.19
C VAL A 309 -30.27 -11.16 1.67
N GLU A 310 -31.08 -12.15 2.01
CA GLU A 310 -31.29 -12.61 3.39
C GLU A 310 -30.33 -13.76 3.72
N GLU A 311 -29.76 -13.71 4.92
CA GLU A 311 -28.97 -14.83 5.47
C GLU A 311 -29.91 -15.97 5.90
N LEU A 312 -29.55 -17.19 5.50
CA LEU A 312 -30.24 -18.43 5.84
C LEU A 312 -29.44 -19.24 6.86
N ASP A 313 -30.14 -19.96 7.73
CA ASP A 313 -29.55 -20.98 8.60
C ASP A 313 -29.29 -22.30 7.85
N GLN A 314 -28.73 -23.30 8.56
CA GLN A 314 -28.45 -24.63 8.00
C GLN A 314 -29.71 -25.39 7.54
N GLN A 315 -30.88 -25.03 8.06
CA GLN A 315 -32.18 -25.61 7.71
C GLN A 315 -32.85 -24.85 6.54
N GLY A 316 -32.22 -23.76 6.07
CA GLY A 316 -32.70 -22.92 4.97
C GLY A 316 -33.73 -21.86 5.37
N ASN A 317 -33.91 -21.61 6.67
CA ASN A 317 -34.80 -20.59 7.22
C ASN A 317 -34.09 -19.24 7.32
N SER A 318 -34.82 -18.15 7.09
CA SER A 318 -34.27 -16.79 7.20
C SER A 318 -34.01 -16.43 8.66
N ASN A 319 -32.83 -15.88 8.94
CA ASN A 319 -32.49 -15.36 10.27
C ASN A 319 -32.86 -13.87 10.45
N GLY A 320 -33.47 -13.25 9.44
CA GLY A 320 -33.88 -11.85 9.42
C GLY A 320 -32.76 -10.84 9.16
N ARG A 321 -31.51 -11.27 8.97
CA ARG A 321 -30.38 -10.39 8.62
C ARG A 321 -30.27 -10.26 7.10
N VAL A 322 -30.12 -9.02 6.65
CA VAL A 322 -29.92 -8.69 5.23
C VAL A 322 -28.48 -8.26 4.94
N ARG A 323 -28.02 -8.58 3.74
CA ARG A 323 -26.69 -8.27 3.21
C ARG A 323 -26.78 -7.83 1.76
N ILE A 324 -25.71 -7.24 1.27
CA ILE A 324 -25.46 -7.08 -0.15
C ILE A 324 -24.67 -8.30 -0.63
N LEU A 325 -25.12 -8.91 -1.72
CA LEU A 325 -24.34 -9.87 -2.49
C LEU A 325 -23.99 -9.24 -3.83
N LYS A 326 -22.71 -9.05 -4.08
CA LYS A 326 -22.22 -8.59 -5.38
C LYS A 326 -21.55 -9.76 -6.08
N ALA A 327 -21.97 -10.03 -7.31
CA ALA A 327 -21.46 -11.10 -8.15
C ALA A 327 -20.95 -10.52 -9.48
N PRO A 328 -19.83 -11.01 -10.00
CA PRO A 328 -19.31 -10.63 -11.30
C PRO A 328 -20.25 -11.11 -12.42
N ASP A 329 -20.29 -10.40 -13.54
CA ASP A 329 -20.95 -10.88 -14.74
C ASP A 329 -20.09 -11.94 -15.44
N ALA A 330 -20.73 -12.87 -16.17
CA ALA A 330 -20.03 -13.93 -16.90
C ALA A 330 -19.04 -13.38 -17.95
N SER A 331 -19.32 -12.19 -18.51
CA SER A 331 -18.42 -11.52 -19.46
C SER A 331 -17.10 -11.06 -18.85
N MET A 332 -16.97 -11.02 -17.52
CA MET A 332 -15.74 -10.65 -16.82
C MET A 332 -14.82 -11.84 -16.53
N ALA A 333 -15.17 -13.06 -16.96
CA ALA A 333 -14.47 -14.30 -16.56
C ALA A 333 -12.96 -14.30 -16.83
N ASP A 334 -12.52 -13.64 -17.90
CA ASP A 334 -11.12 -13.57 -18.32
C ASP A 334 -10.44 -12.23 -17.93
N ASP A 335 -11.15 -11.32 -17.25
CA ASP A 335 -10.62 -10.02 -16.83
C ASP A 335 -9.94 -10.12 -15.44
N GLN A 336 -8.64 -10.40 -15.47
CA GLN A 336 -7.81 -10.53 -14.27
C GLN A 336 -7.78 -9.23 -13.44
N GLU A 337 -7.74 -8.06 -14.08
CA GLU A 337 -7.69 -6.77 -13.39
C GLU A 337 -9.00 -6.49 -12.65
N TYR A 338 -10.13 -6.83 -13.27
CA TYR A 338 -11.44 -6.74 -12.64
C TYR A 338 -11.53 -7.64 -11.40
N PHE A 339 -11.11 -8.90 -11.49
CA PHE A 339 -11.13 -9.79 -10.31
C PHE A 339 -10.14 -9.36 -9.24
N ALA A 340 -9.00 -8.81 -9.64
CA ALA A 340 -8.07 -8.20 -8.70
C ALA A 340 -8.73 -7.05 -7.94
N GLY A 341 -9.56 -6.25 -8.59
CA GLY A 341 -10.39 -5.23 -7.93
C GLY A 341 -11.47 -5.83 -7.04
N PHE A 342 -12.21 -6.82 -7.53
CA PHE A 342 -13.26 -7.49 -6.77
C PHE A 342 -12.76 -8.05 -5.43
N ALA A 343 -11.60 -8.71 -5.44
CA ALA A 343 -11.02 -9.28 -4.24
C ALA A 343 -10.38 -8.22 -3.32
N ARG A 344 -9.88 -7.11 -3.89
CA ARG A 344 -9.48 -5.94 -3.11
C ARG A 344 -10.67 -5.35 -2.36
N GLU A 345 -11.84 -5.27 -3.01
CA GLU A 345 -13.05 -4.74 -2.39
C GLU A 345 -13.45 -5.53 -1.14
N GLU A 346 -13.46 -6.86 -1.26
CA GLU A 346 -13.71 -7.75 -0.13
C GLU A 346 -12.66 -7.58 0.98
N TRP A 347 -11.38 -7.48 0.64
CA TRP A 347 -10.31 -7.36 1.64
C TRP A 347 -10.36 -6.02 2.41
N VAL A 348 -10.53 -4.90 1.70
CA VAL A 348 -10.57 -3.56 2.31
C VAL A 348 -11.70 -3.47 3.33
N GLY A 349 -12.91 -3.94 2.97
CA GLY A 349 -14.06 -3.91 3.88
C GLY A 349 -13.94 -4.82 5.11
N ARG A 350 -13.07 -5.83 5.07
CA ARG A 350 -12.80 -6.73 6.20
C ARG A 350 -11.77 -6.14 7.16
N VAL A 351 -10.72 -5.56 6.61
CA VAL A 351 -9.54 -5.13 7.37
C VAL A 351 -9.67 -3.71 7.91
N VAL A 352 -10.34 -2.81 7.18
CA VAL A 352 -10.46 -1.40 7.57
C VAL A 352 -11.69 -1.19 8.46
N SER A 353 -11.47 -1.20 9.78
CA SER A 353 -12.54 -0.92 10.74
C SER A 353 -12.82 0.59 10.88
N ASN A 354 -13.86 1.07 10.21
CA ASN A 354 -14.35 2.44 10.33
C ASN A 354 -15.87 2.54 10.09
N PRO A 355 -16.63 3.34 10.85
CA PRO A 355 -18.07 3.46 10.67
C PRO A 355 -18.49 4.08 9.32
N TYR A 356 -17.60 4.82 8.66
CA TYR A 356 -17.86 5.49 7.38
C TYR A 356 -17.34 4.70 6.16
N ILE A 357 -16.89 3.45 6.37
CA ILE A 357 -16.44 2.52 5.32
C ILE A 357 -17.38 1.31 5.36
N MET A 358 -17.84 0.87 4.19
CA MET A 358 -18.68 -0.33 4.08
C MET A 358 -17.92 -1.57 4.49
N ARG A 359 -18.51 -2.35 5.40
CA ARG A 359 -17.93 -3.62 5.81
C ARG A 359 -18.23 -4.71 4.80
N THR A 360 -17.30 -5.64 4.68
CA THR A 360 -17.48 -6.91 3.97
C THR A 360 -17.34 -8.06 4.95
N PHE A 361 -17.93 -9.18 4.61
CA PHE A 361 -18.05 -10.34 5.48
C PHE A 361 -17.59 -11.61 4.77
N GLU A 362 -16.99 -12.51 5.54
CA GLU A 362 -16.80 -13.88 5.08
C GLU A 362 -18.18 -14.54 4.85
N PRO A 363 -18.35 -15.30 3.76
CA PRO A 363 -19.57 -16.05 3.54
C PRO A 363 -19.82 -17.06 4.66
N ILE A 364 -21.10 -17.30 4.95
CA ILE A 364 -21.47 -18.38 5.84
C ILE A 364 -21.27 -19.70 5.09
N GLY A 365 -20.52 -20.63 5.69
CA GLY A 365 -20.28 -21.98 5.15
C GLY A 365 -19.30 -22.02 3.98
N THR A 366 -19.45 -23.02 3.11
CA THR A 366 -18.54 -23.23 1.98
C THR A 366 -18.99 -22.42 0.76
N ARG A 367 -18.17 -21.43 0.37
CA ARG A 367 -18.37 -20.62 -0.84
C ARG A 367 -18.18 -21.48 -2.09
N ARG A 368 -19.21 -21.58 -2.93
CA ARG A 368 -19.15 -22.37 -4.19
C ARG A 368 -19.05 -21.53 -5.45
N PHE A 369 -19.26 -20.22 -5.35
CA PHE A 369 -19.28 -19.30 -6.47
C PHE A 369 -18.47 -18.03 -6.17
N ARG A 370 -18.09 -17.29 -7.21
CA ARG A 370 -17.47 -15.96 -7.07
C ARG A 370 -18.55 -14.95 -6.68
N TYR A 371 -18.59 -14.57 -5.40
CA TYR A 371 -19.38 -13.43 -4.93
C TYR A 371 -18.78 -12.87 -3.64
N LEU A 372 -19.03 -11.60 -3.36
CA LEU A 372 -18.69 -10.96 -2.10
C LEU A 372 -19.96 -10.64 -1.32
N ILE A 373 -19.83 -10.64 0.01
CA ILE A 373 -20.90 -10.26 0.93
C ILE A 373 -20.50 -8.95 1.61
N ALA A 374 -21.37 -7.96 1.50
CA ALA A 374 -21.17 -6.64 2.05
C ALA A 374 -22.34 -6.20 2.94
N GLU A 375 -22.07 -5.18 3.75
CA GLU A 375 -23.06 -4.52 4.56
C GLU A 375 -24.14 -3.86 3.70
N TYR A 376 -25.41 -4.09 4.06
CA TYR A 376 -26.50 -3.32 3.49
C TYR A 376 -26.59 -1.95 4.16
N VAL A 377 -26.44 -0.90 3.36
CA VAL A 377 -26.52 0.49 3.80
C VAL A 377 -27.79 1.12 3.21
N PRO A 378 -28.86 1.26 4.01
CA PRO A 378 -30.11 1.84 3.51
C PRO A 378 -29.92 3.34 3.25
N GLY A 379 -30.00 3.75 1.97
CA GLY A 379 -29.73 5.12 1.58
C GLY A 379 -29.74 5.34 0.06
N ILE A 380 -29.32 6.54 -0.35
CA ILE A 380 -29.14 6.92 -1.76
C ILE A 380 -27.67 7.26 -2.01
N THR A 381 -27.20 7.20 -3.25
CA THR A 381 -25.85 7.68 -3.58
C THR A 381 -25.74 9.20 -3.38
N LEU A 382 -24.52 9.70 -3.14
CA LEU A 382 -24.27 11.13 -3.03
C LEU A 382 -24.64 11.84 -4.34
N ARG A 383 -24.44 11.20 -5.50
CA ARG A 383 -24.94 11.68 -6.80
C ARG A 383 -26.44 11.99 -6.75
N GLN A 384 -27.24 10.98 -6.38
CA GLN A 384 -28.69 11.14 -6.25
C GLN A 384 -29.08 12.16 -5.18
N TRP A 385 -28.30 12.28 -4.11
CA TRP A 385 -28.53 13.30 -3.09
C TRP A 385 -28.28 14.71 -3.65
N MET A 386 -27.22 14.91 -4.43
CA MET A 386 -26.90 16.19 -5.08
C MET A 386 -27.97 16.61 -6.08
N ASP A 387 -28.53 15.66 -6.84
CA ASP A 387 -29.64 15.94 -7.77
C ASP A 387 -30.90 16.42 -7.04
N LYS A 388 -31.15 15.90 -5.83
CA LYS A 388 -32.27 16.31 -4.97
C LYS A 388 -32.00 17.62 -4.21
N HIS A 389 -30.74 18.01 -4.04
CA HIS A 389 -30.31 19.17 -3.26
C HIS A 389 -29.35 20.05 -4.08
N PRO A 390 -29.84 20.76 -5.11
CA PRO A 390 -28.98 21.55 -6.00
C PRO A 390 -28.34 22.78 -5.33
N HIS A 391 -28.90 23.25 -4.20
CA HIS A 391 -28.41 24.40 -3.44
C HIS A 391 -28.35 24.10 -1.93
N PRO A 392 -27.47 23.19 -1.49
CA PRO A 392 -27.45 22.76 -0.10
C PRO A 392 -26.81 23.84 0.80
N PRO A 393 -27.19 23.91 2.10
CA PRO A 393 -26.48 24.75 3.07
C PRO A 393 -25.00 24.35 3.18
N ILE A 394 -24.09 25.33 3.15
CA ILE A 394 -22.64 25.11 3.22
C ILE A 394 -22.27 24.23 4.42
N GLN A 395 -22.85 24.51 5.59
CA GLN A 395 -22.58 23.74 6.80
C GLN A 395 -23.00 22.26 6.70
N GLN A 396 -24.07 21.95 5.95
CA GLN A 396 -24.50 20.56 5.75
C GLN A 396 -23.47 19.81 4.91
N VAL A 397 -23.02 20.42 3.80
CA VAL A 397 -21.96 19.86 2.94
C VAL A 397 -20.68 19.63 3.74
N VAL A 398 -20.23 20.62 4.51
CA VAL A 398 -19.01 20.49 5.32
C VAL A 398 -19.12 19.36 6.36
N ARG A 399 -20.30 19.17 6.99
CA ARG A 399 -20.52 18.02 7.91
C ARG A 399 -20.42 16.67 7.20
N MET A 400 -20.93 16.56 5.97
CA MET A 400 -20.81 15.33 5.16
C MET A 400 -19.35 15.09 4.77
N LEU A 401 -18.66 16.13 4.32
CA LEU A 401 -17.24 16.09 3.96
C LEU A 401 -16.35 15.68 5.15
N GLN A 402 -16.68 16.09 6.38
CA GLN A 402 -15.97 15.61 7.58
C GLN A 402 -16.07 14.10 7.76
N LYS A 403 -17.24 13.50 7.50
CA LYS A 403 -17.44 12.04 7.58
C LYS A 403 -16.64 11.33 6.49
N LEU A 404 -16.68 11.84 5.27
CA LEU A 404 -15.87 11.32 4.16
C LEU A 404 -14.36 11.44 4.45
N ALA A 405 -13.91 12.55 5.01
CA ALA A 405 -12.52 12.74 5.41
C ALA A 405 -12.10 11.73 6.49
N LYS A 406 -12.99 11.35 7.41
CA LYS A 406 -12.72 10.28 8.39
C LYS A 406 -12.60 8.90 7.71
N ALA A 407 -13.39 8.61 6.68
CA ALA A 407 -13.26 7.38 5.88
C ALA A 407 -11.89 7.33 5.17
N LEU A 408 -11.55 8.37 4.41
CA LEU A 408 -10.26 8.45 3.69
C LEU A 408 -9.06 8.44 4.62
N ARG A 409 -9.16 9.07 5.81
CA ARG A 409 -8.13 8.98 6.84
C ARG A 409 -7.97 7.55 7.37
N ALA A 410 -9.03 6.75 7.41
CA ALA A 410 -8.92 5.35 7.81
C ALA A 410 -8.13 4.57 6.76
N LEU A 411 -8.45 4.70 5.47
CA LEU A 411 -7.67 4.10 4.37
C LEU A 411 -6.19 4.51 4.44
N ARG A 412 -5.92 5.81 4.64
CA ARG A 412 -4.54 6.33 4.76
C ARG A 412 -3.75 5.69 5.91
N ARG A 413 -4.37 5.30 7.03
CA ARG A 413 -3.66 4.63 8.13
C ARG A 413 -3.11 3.26 7.75
N TYR A 414 -3.74 2.64 6.74
CA TYR A 414 -3.31 1.40 6.11
C TYR A 414 -2.49 1.66 4.83
N GLU A 415 -2.08 2.92 4.60
CA GLU A 415 -1.34 3.36 3.41
C GLU A 415 -2.06 3.01 2.09
N MET A 416 -3.39 2.97 2.15
CA MET A 416 -4.25 2.74 1.00
C MET A 416 -4.69 4.06 0.38
N VAL A 417 -4.74 4.09 -0.96
CA VAL A 417 -5.30 5.18 -1.77
C VAL A 417 -6.53 4.67 -2.50
N HIS A 418 -7.62 5.43 -2.50
CA HIS A 418 -8.90 5.02 -3.09
C HIS A 418 -8.88 4.97 -4.62
N ARG A 419 -8.30 6.00 -5.26
CA ARG A 419 -8.10 6.14 -6.72
C ARG A 419 -9.35 6.37 -7.58
N ASP A 420 -10.53 5.89 -7.20
CA ASP A 420 -11.80 6.18 -7.90
C ASP A 420 -12.84 6.81 -6.97
N LEU A 421 -12.45 7.90 -6.29
CA LEU A 421 -13.36 8.61 -5.40
C LEU A 421 -14.32 9.49 -6.22
N LYS A 422 -15.61 9.21 -6.12
CA LYS A 422 -16.69 9.91 -6.86
C LYS A 422 -18.03 9.86 -6.10
N PRO A 423 -19.01 10.72 -6.41
CA PRO A 423 -20.31 10.75 -5.74
C PRO A 423 -21.11 9.44 -5.82
N GLU A 424 -20.91 8.63 -6.85
CA GLU A 424 -21.58 7.34 -7.01
C GLU A 424 -21.08 6.30 -5.98
N ASN A 425 -19.84 6.45 -5.51
CA ASN A 425 -19.20 5.53 -4.55
C ASN A 425 -19.44 5.96 -3.09
N ILE A 426 -20.39 6.85 -2.83
CA ILE A 426 -20.70 7.36 -1.50
C ILE A 426 -22.20 7.20 -1.26
N ILE A 427 -22.59 6.47 -0.21
CA ILE A 427 -23.99 6.32 0.20
C ILE A 427 -24.32 7.28 1.33
N ILE A 428 -25.43 8.00 1.20
CA ILE A 428 -26.03 8.87 2.19
C ILE A 428 -27.27 8.19 2.75
N THR A 429 -27.27 7.94 4.06
CA THR A 429 -28.39 7.34 4.78
C THR A 429 -29.45 8.38 5.16
N ALA A 430 -30.62 7.93 5.59
CA ALA A 430 -31.71 8.81 6.00
C ALA A 430 -31.38 9.72 7.21
N ASP A 431 -30.43 9.32 8.06
CA ASP A 431 -29.92 10.07 9.19
C ASP A 431 -28.68 10.92 8.85
N ASP A 432 -28.52 11.29 7.57
CA ASP A 432 -27.41 12.08 7.02
C ASP A 432 -26.03 11.45 7.31
N GLN A 433 -25.93 10.15 7.61
CA GLN A 433 -24.65 9.46 7.67
C GLN A 433 -24.13 9.18 6.27
N LEU A 434 -22.82 8.99 6.20
CA LEU A 434 -22.11 8.77 4.97
C LEU A 434 -21.35 7.46 5.08
N LYS A 435 -21.42 6.63 4.05
CA LYS A 435 -20.62 5.43 3.95
C LYS A 435 -19.97 5.36 2.57
N LEU A 436 -18.65 5.28 2.56
CA LEU A 436 -17.85 5.05 1.37
C LEU A 436 -17.99 3.58 0.95
N VAL A 437 -18.20 3.34 -0.33
CA VAL A 437 -18.37 2.03 -0.96
C VAL A 437 -17.43 1.90 -2.16
N ASP A 438 -17.32 0.68 -2.71
CA ASP A 438 -16.51 0.34 -3.88
C ASP A 438 -15.01 0.62 -3.72
N PHE A 439 -14.29 -0.39 -3.24
CA PHE A 439 -12.84 -0.35 -3.05
C PHE A 439 -12.09 -1.11 -4.13
N GLY A 440 -12.73 -1.40 -5.27
CA GLY A 440 -12.14 -2.20 -6.33
C GLY A 440 -10.86 -1.61 -6.94
N THR A 441 -10.69 -0.29 -6.84
CA THR A 441 -9.51 0.41 -7.36
C THR A 441 -8.45 0.69 -6.30
N VAL A 442 -8.69 0.37 -5.02
CA VAL A 442 -7.77 0.70 -3.92
C VAL A 442 -6.40 0.07 -4.15
N GLN A 443 -5.33 0.77 -3.84
CA GLN A 443 -3.98 0.19 -3.82
C GLN A 443 -3.20 0.67 -2.61
N SER A 444 -2.27 -0.16 -2.13
CA SER A 444 -1.29 0.28 -1.14
C SER A 444 -0.25 1.19 -1.78
N ALA A 445 0.37 2.05 -0.97
CA ALA A 445 1.50 2.88 -1.40
C ALA A 445 2.66 2.02 -1.95
N GLU A 446 2.91 0.84 -1.37
CA GLU A 446 3.93 -0.10 -1.82
C GLU A 446 3.63 -0.66 -3.22
N GLN A 447 2.37 -0.94 -3.55
CA GLN A 447 1.96 -1.39 -4.90
C GLN A 447 2.06 -0.26 -5.92
N LEU A 448 1.67 0.96 -5.53
CA LEU A 448 1.77 2.13 -6.39
C LEU A 448 3.22 2.44 -6.82
N GLU A 449 4.20 2.16 -5.97
CA GLU A 449 5.63 2.32 -6.31
C GLU A 449 6.16 1.18 -7.22
N GLN A 450 5.51 0.02 -7.24
CA GLN A 450 5.89 -1.10 -8.11
C GLN A 450 5.29 -0.98 -9.52
N ASP A 451 4.07 -0.44 -9.62
CA ASP A 451 3.31 -0.31 -10.86
C ASP A 451 3.73 0.89 -11.73
N GLU A 452 4.88 1.54 -11.43
CA GLU A 452 5.40 2.75 -12.10
C GLU A 452 5.53 2.63 -13.63
N LYS A 453 5.41 1.44 -14.21
CA LYS A 453 5.66 1.19 -15.64
C LYS A 453 4.45 0.87 -16.52
N ASN A 454 3.23 0.68 -15.98
CA ASN A 454 2.08 0.28 -16.82
C ASN A 454 0.70 0.61 -16.21
N THR A 455 0.49 1.83 -15.72
CA THR A 455 -0.84 2.21 -15.20
C THR A 455 -1.66 2.93 -16.27
N THR A 456 -2.59 2.21 -16.88
CA THR A 456 -3.76 2.84 -17.50
C THR A 456 -4.41 3.75 -16.44
N PRO A 457 -4.71 5.04 -16.71
CA PRO A 457 -5.16 5.98 -15.68
C PRO A 457 -6.45 5.53 -14.98
N VAL A 458 -6.39 4.87 -13.82
CA VAL A 458 -7.59 4.37 -13.13
C VAL A 458 -8.32 5.54 -12.44
N GLY A 459 -9.63 5.63 -12.66
CA GLY A 459 -10.50 6.63 -12.02
C GLY A 459 -11.46 7.29 -13.01
N SER A 460 -12.54 7.84 -12.46
CA SER A 460 -13.55 8.54 -13.23
C SER A 460 -13.01 9.89 -13.70
N VAL A 461 -13.06 10.15 -15.01
CA VAL A 461 -12.39 11.28 -15.70
C VAL A 461 -12.70 12.65 -15.08
N GLN A 462 -13.86 12.81 -14.46
CA GLN A 462 -14.30 14.06 -13.83
C GLN A 462 -13.66 14.34 -12.47
N TYR A 463 -13.17 13.31 -11.77
CA TYR A 463 -12.63 13.39 -10.40
C TYR A 463 -11.17 13.00 -10.30
N ILE A 464 -10.64 12.32 -11.33
CA ILE A 464 -9.27 11.81 -11.35
C ILE A 464 -8.26 12.95 -11.21
N ALA A 465 -7.26 12.73 -10.36
CA ALA A 465 -6.20 13.70 -10.15
C ALA A 465 -5.27 13.80 -11.38
N PRO A 466 -4.79 14.99 -11.76
CA PRO A 466 -4.03 15.19 -13.00
C PRO A 466 -2.75 14.35 -13.11
N GLU A 467 -2.09 14.06 -11.98
CA GLU A 467 -0.89 13.22 -11.93
C GLU A 467 -1.12 11.82 -12.53
N TYR A 468 -2.30 11.21 -12.32
CA TYR A 468 -2.62 9.91 -12.92
C TYR A 468 -2.71 9.95 -14.44
N LEU A 469 -2.98 11.12 -15.01
CA LEU A 469 -3.21 11.30 -16.45
C LEU A 469 -1.91 11.59 -17.20
N VAL A 470 -0.96 12.25 -16.54
CA VAL A 470 0.39 12.52 -17.07
C VAL A 470 1.39 11.39 -16.79
N GLY A 471 0.92 10.26 -16.26
CA GLY A 471 1.74 9.07 -15.98
C GLY A 471 2.59 9.17 -14.70
N GLU A 472 2.29 10.13 -13.83
CA GLU A 472 2.91 10.22 -12.51
C GLU A 472 2.18 9.32 -11.49
N THR A 473 2.92 8.81 -10.51
CA THR A 473 2.36 7.95 -9.47
C THR A 473 1.51 8.75 -8.49
N GLY A 474 0.19 8.59 -8.56
CA GLY A 474 -0.71 9.18 -7.59
C GLY A 474 -0.58 8.55 -6.20
N ARG A 475 -0.81 9.36 -5.16
CA ARG A 475 -0.63 9.00 -3.74
C ARG A 475 -1.83 9.51 -2.94
N HIS A 476 -1.71 9.57 -1.62
CA HIS A 476 -2.75 10.16 -0.74
C HIS A 476 -3.22 11.57 -1.13
N ARG A 477 -2.38 12.37 -1.83
CA ARG A 477 -2.77 13.70 -2.31
C ARG A 477 -3.70 13.66 -3.52
N SER A 478 -3.76 12.54 -4.23
CA SER A 478 -4.67 12.32 -5.35
C SER A 478 -6.11 12.12 -4.87
N ASP A 479 -6.29 11.42 -3.74
CA ASP A 479 -7.60 11.35 -3.05
C ASP A 479 -8.03 12.71 -2.49
N ILE A 480 -7.09 13.56 -2.04
CA ILE A 480 -7.39 14.94 -1.61
C ILE A 480 -7.94 15.78 -2.77
N PHE A 481 -7.37 15.64 -3.97
CA PHE A 481 -7.89 16.31 -5.16
C PHE A 481 -9.32 15.86 -5.46
N SER A 482 -9.54 14.55 -5.54
CA SER A 482 -10.87 13.97 -5.83
C SER A 482 -11.91 14.42 -4.79
N PHE A 483 -11.50 14.44 -3.51
CA PHE A 483 -12.31 14.95 -2.40
C PHE A 483 -12.67 16.43 -2.57
N ALA A 484 -11.71 17.28 -2.96
CA ALA A 484 -11.93 18.71 -3.18
C ALA A 484 -12.83 18.96 -4.40
N VAL A 485 -12.71 18.16 -5.46
CA VAL A 485 -13.62 18.20 -6.62
C VAL A 485 -15.05 17.86 -6.21
N ILE A 486 -15.23 16.80 -5.40
CA ILE A 486 -16.56 16.45 -4.84
C ILE A 486 -17.10 17.59 -3.98
N ALA A 487 -16.27 18.17 -3.10
CA ALA A 487 -16.68 19.29 -2.26
C ALA A 487 -17.14 20.50 -3.09
N TYR A 488 -16.39 20.84 -4.14
CA TYR A 488 -16.72 21.91 -5.07
C TYR A 488 -18.07 21.65 -5.77
N GLU A 489 -18.28 20.42 -6.25
CA GLU A 489 -19.50 20.04 -6.96
C GLU A 489 -20.72 19.96 -6.03
N MET A 490 -20.57 19.45 -4.80
CA MET A 490 -21.63 19.47 -3.79
C MET A 490 -22.10 20.90 -3.48
N LEU A 491 -21.19 21.87 -3.51
CA LEU A 491 -21.50 23.26 -3.19
C LEU A 491 -22.11 24.04 -4.36
N SER A 492 -21.72 23.72 -5.60
CA SER A 492 -22.04 24.52 -6.80
C SER A 492 -22.86 23.81 -7.87
N GLY A 493 -22.94 22.48 -7.84
CA GLY A 493 -23.48 21.66 -8.93
C GLY A 493 -22.64 21.69 -10.22
N LYS A 494 -21.41 22.22 -10.18
CA LYS A 494 -20.47 22.33 -11.31
C LYS A 494 -19.12 21.71 -10.94
N LEU A 495 -18.29 21.44 -11.93
CA LEU A 495 -16.92 20.95 -11.72
C LEU A 495 -15.91 22.12 -11.73
N PRO A 496 -14.81 22.03 -10.97
CA PRO A 496 -13.80 23.10 -10.90
C PRO A 496 -13.04 23.28 -12.22
N TYR A 497 -13.00 22.24 -13.07
CA TYR A 497 -12.33 22.25 -14.38
C TYR A 497 -13.31 21.91 -15.50
N LYS A 498 -13.06 22.44 -16.70
CA LYS A 498 -13.87 22.13 -17.88
C LYS A 498 -13.74 20.66 -18.27
N GLN A 499 -14.87 20.03 -18.53
CA GLN A 499 -14.95 18.65 -18.99
C GLN A 499 -14.22 18.46 -20.33
N ALA A 500 -13.51 17.35 -20.46
CA ALA A 500 -12.86 16.90 -21.68
C ALA A 500 -12.82 15.37 -21.72
N SER A 501 -12.60 14.78 -22.89
CA SER A 501 -12.48 13.32 -23.01
C SER A 501 -11.20 12.83 -22.33
N ARG A 502 -11.15 11.54 -22.01
CA ARG A 502 -9.96 10.91 -21.41
C ARG A 502 -8.72 11.06 -22.30
N GLU A 503 -8.88 10.94 -23.63
CA GLU A 503 -7.76 11.15 -24.56
C GLU A 503 -7.30 12.61 -24.59
N GLN A 504 -8.26 13.55 -24.57
CA GLN A 504 -7.95 14.98 -24.53
C GLN A 504 -7.26 15.39 -23.24
N ILE A 505 -7.61 14.74 -22.11
CA ILE A 505 -7.04 15.03 -20.79
C ILE A 505 -5.67 14.36 -20.62
N ALA A 506 -5.44 13.17 -21.17
CA ALA A 506 -4.14 12.50 -21.13
C ALA A 506 -3.04 13.28 -21.86
N GLN A 507 -3.42 14.14 -22.81
CA GLN A 507 -2.51 15.05 -23.52
C GLN A 507 -2.32 16.40 -22.81
N ARG A 508 -3.07 16.69 -21.74
CA ARG A 508 -2.96 17.97 -21.02
C ARG A 508 -1.76 17.98 -20.10
N ASN A 509 -1.04 19.09 -20.14
CA ASN A 509 -0.05 19.42 -19.12
C ASN A 509 -0.74 20.08 -17.93
N TYR A 510 -0.04 20.16 -16.79
CA TYR A 510 -0.55 20.87 -15.60
C TYR A 510 -0.99 22.31 -15.89
N SER A 511 -0.41 22.99 -16.88
CA SER A 511 -0.77 24.36 -17.30
C SER A 511 -2.18 24.48 -17.87
N ASP A 512 -2.77 23.39 -18.36
CA ASP A 512 -4.06 23.43 -19.04
C ASP A 512 -5.24 23.40 -18.05
N TRP A 513 -4.95 23.15 -16.78
CA TRP A 513 -5.92 23.03 -15.70
C TRP A 513 -6.22 24.37 -15.04
N HIS A 514 -7.22 25.06 -15.59
CA HIS A 514 -7.67 26.36 -15.11
C HIS A 514 -8.82 26.20 -14.12
N TYR A 515 -8.59 26.52 -12.85
CA TYR A 515 -9.60 26.45 -11.80
C TYR A 515 -10.67 27.53 -12.03
N GLN A 516 -11.94 27.13 -11.93
CA GLN A 516 -13.07 28.05 -12.02
C GLN A 516 -13.48 28.48 -10.62
N ASN A 517 -13.43 29.79 -10.36
CA ASN A 517 -13.90 30.35 -9.09
C ASN A 517 -15.36 29.95 -8.81
N ILE A 518 -15.61 29.37 -7.63
CA ILE A 518 -16.93 28.84 -7.29
C ILE A 518 -18.01 29.94 -7.19
N GLN A 519 -17.62 31.19 -6.93
CA GLN A 519 -18.54 32.31 -6.84
C GLN A 519 -19.22 32.64 -8.17
N HIS A 520 -18.66 32.20 -9.31
CA HIS A 520 -19.35 32.30 -10.60
C HIS A 520 -20.62 31.45 -10.66
N PHE A 521 -20.71 30.42 -9.82
CA PHE A 521 -21.84 29.50 -9.76
C PHE A 521 -22.68 29.68 -8.49
N ARG A 522 -22.07 30.22 -7.43
CA ARG A 522 -22.71 30.39 -6.12
C ARG A 522 -22.23 31.63 -5.37
N ASN A 523 -23.02 32.70 -5.42
CA ASN A 523 -22.64 34.04 -4.94
C ASN A 523 -22.52 34.18 -3.41
N ASP A 524 -23.13 33.30 -2.61
CA ASP A 524 -23.06 33.29 -1.14
C ASP A 524 -21.77 32.64 -0.60
N MET A 525 -20.89 32.13 -1.47
CA MET A 525 -19.65 31.47 -1.06
C MET A 525 -18.59 32.47 -0.58
N PRO A 526 -18.07 32.32 0.65
CA PRO A 526 -16.98 33.17 1.13
C PRO A 526 -15.67 32.96 0.35
N ASP A 527 -14.95 34.05 0.08
CA ASP A 527 -13.64 34.04 -0.62
C ASP A 527 -12.65 33.02 -0.02
N TRP A 528 -12.62 32.91 1.31
CA TRP A 528 -11.68 32.03 2.00
C TRP A 528 -11.99 30.53 1.79
N LEU A 529 -13.26 30.19 1.54
CA LEU A 529 -13.68 28.82 1.29
C LEU A 529 -13.36 28.42 -0.16
N ASP A 530 -13.58 29.32 -1.12
CA ASP A 530 -13.11 29.11 -2.50
C ASP A 530 -11.59 28.92 -2.56
N ALA A 531 -10.82 29.73 -1.80
CA ALA A 531 -9.37 29.56 -1.73
C ALA A 531 -8.93 28.19 -1.19
N ALA A 532 -9.67 27.64 -0.21
CA ALA A 532 -9.42 26.30 0.31
C ALA A 532 -9.73 25.22 -0.74
N LEU A 533 -10.83 25.36 -1.49
CA LEU A 533 -11.18 24.46 -2.59
C LEU A 533 -10.17 24.54 -3.74
N GLU A 534 -9.73 25.75 -4.10
CA GLU A 534 -8.71 25.99 -5.12
C GLU A 534 -7.39 25.28 -4.75
N GLN A 535 -6.93 25.42 -3.50
CA GLN A 535 -5.73 24.72 -3.04
C GLN A 535 -5.93 23.21 -3.00
N GLY A 536 -7.08 22.72 -2.56
CA GLY A 536 -7.41 21.28 -2.56
C GLY A 536 -7.44 20.69 -3.97
N CYS A 537 -7.96 21.45 -4.94
CA CYS A 537 -8.03 21.08 -6.36
C CYS A 537 -6.73 21.37 -7.11
N HIS A 538 -5.69 21.93 -6.50
CA HIS A 538 -4.53 22.40 -7.25
C HIS A 538 -3.92 21.28 -8.13
N PRO A 539 -3.66 21.51 -9.44
CA PRO A 539 -3.24 20.44 -10.36
C PRO A 539 -1.97 19.73 -9.92
N LYS A 540 -0.96 20.49 -9.47
CA LYS A 540 0.29 19.93 -8.92
C LYS A 540 0.10 19.38 -7.50
N PRO A 541 0.41 18.10 -7.21
CA PRO A 541 0.23 17.50 -5.89
C PRO A 541 0.97 18.23 -4.76
N GLN A 542 2.16 18.79 -5.04
CA GLN A 542 3.01 19.45 -4.04
C GLN A 542 2.37 20.71 -3.45
N GLN A 543 1.50 21.37 -4.21
CA GLN A 543 0.81 22.61 -3.85
C GLN A 543 -0.52 22.35 -3.13
N ARG A 544 -1.01 21.10 -3.13
CA ARG A 544 -2.20 20.70 -2.36
C ARG A 544 -1.86 20.57 -0.87
N TYR A 545 -2.91 20.49 -0.06
CA TYR A 545 -2.81 20.16 1.36
C TYR A 545 -2.05 18.85 1.60
N GLN A 546 -1.29 18.80 2.70
CA GLN A 546 -0.59 17.60 3.12
C GLN A 546 -1.53 16.61 3.84
N SER A 547 -2.62 17.12 4.42
CA SER A 547 -3.60 16.32 5.14
C SER A 547 -5.04 16.79 4.87
N LEU A 548 -5.97 15.84 4.84
CA LEU A 548 -7.42 16.15 4.76
C LEU A 548 -7.90 16.95 5.98
N SER A 549 -7.25 16.82 7.13
CA SER A 549 -7.61 17.57 8.32
C SER A 549 -7.39 19.07 8.14
N GLU A 550 -6.31 19.47 7.46
CA GLU A 550 -6.06 20.88 7.12
C GLU A 550 -7.12 21.42 6.15
N LEU A 551 -7.42 20.68 5.09
CA LEU A 551 -8.47 21.07 4.14
C LEU A 551 -9.82 21.21 4.83
N ILE A 552 -10.23 20.23 5.65
CA ILE A 552 -11.48 20.31 6.43
C ILE A 552 -11.50 21.52 7.37
N HIS A 553 -10.38 21.79 8.05
CA HIS A 553 -10.26 22.93 8.93
C HIS A 553 -10.49 24.25 8.17
N ASP A 554 -9.88 24.38 6.99
CA ASP A 554 -9.96 25.58 6.15
C ASP A 554 -11.30 25.69 5.40
N LEU A 555 -12.06 24.61 5.27
CA LEU A 555 -13.48 24.65 4.83
C LEU A 555 -14.43 25.12 5.94
N GLN A 556 -14.00 25.05 7.21
CA GLN A 556 -14.80 25.46 8.37
C GLN A 556 -14.44 26.86 8.88
N HIS A 557 -13.18 27.26 8.75
CA HIS A 557 -12.63 28.48 9.32
C HIS A 557 -11.85 29.25 8.27
N ALA A 558 -11.96 30.58 8.31
CA ALA A 558 -11.18 31.43 7.43
C ALA A 558 -9.68 31.33 7.76
N ASN A 559 -8.88 30.87 6.80
CA ASN A 559 -7.43 30.87 6.91
C ASN A 559 -6.86 32.24 6.47
N PRO A 560 -6.23 33.02 7.37
CA PRO A 560 -5.72 34.35 7.03
C PRO A 560 -4.67 34.35 5.92
N LYS A 561 -3.85 33.28 5.83
CA LYS A 561 -2.81 33.16 4.80
C LYS A 561 -3.42 32.96 3.41
N LEU A 562 -4.41 32.08 3.30
CA LEU A 562 -5.13 31.85 2.04
C LEU A 562 -5.94 33.07 1.65
N LYS A 563 -6.57 33.73 2.62
CA LYS A 563 -7.28 34.99 2.40
C LYS A 563 -6.34 36.08 1.88
N ALA A 564 -5.17 36.25 2.48
CA ALA A 564 -4.18 37.23 2.05
C ALA A 564 -3.63 36.91 0.64
N SER A 565 -3.32 35.63 0.38
CA SER A 565 -2.87 35.18 -0.95
C SER A 565 -3.93 35.39 -2.03
N TYR A 566 -5.20 35.07 -1.74
CA TYR A 566 -6.33 35.34 -2.62
C TYR A 566 -6.53 36.83 -2.86
N GLN A 567 -6.41 37.66 -1.81
CA GLN A 567 -6.55 39.11 -1.92
C GLN A 567 -5.42 39.77 -2.73
N ALA A 568 -4.21 39.19 -2.70
CA ALA A 568 -3.07 39.65 -3.46
C ALA A 568 -3.17 39.35 -4.97
N LYS A 569 -4.07 38.46 -5.41
CA LYS A 569 -4.27 38.16 -6.83
C LYS A 569 -4.82 39.41 -7.58
N PRO A 570 -4.39 39.67 -8.83
CA PRO A 570 -4.92 40.75 -9.65
C PRO A 570 -6.45 40.69 -9.81
N LEU A 571 -7.09 41.86 -9.95
CA LEU A 571 -8.55 41.96 -10.15
C LEU A 571 -9.05 41.17 -11.36
N ILE A 572 -8.25 41.08 -12.42
CA ILE A 572 -8.57 40.30 -13.62
C ILE A 572 -8.66 38.79 -13.33
N GLU A 573 -7.89 38.29 -12.37
CA GLU A 573 -7.92 36.88 -11.95
C GLU A 573 -9.03 36.63 -10.92
N ARG A 574 -9.26 37.58 -10.00
CA ARG A 574 -10.27 37.46 -8.93
C ARG A 574 -11.70 37.67 -9.41
N ASN A 575 -11.91 38.64 -10.28
CA ASN A 575 -13.22 38.98 -10.83
C ASN A 575 -13.05 39.61 -12.22
N PRO A 576 -12.84 38.79 -13.27
CA PRO A 576 -12.59 39.28 -14.61
C PRO A 576 -13.72 40.19 -15.11
N VAL A 577 -14.96 39.89 -14.74
CA VAL A 577 -16.13 40.70 -15.12
C VAL A 577 -16.04 42.11 -14.54
N ARG A 578 -15.79 42.24 -13.22
CA ARG A 578 -15.64 43.56 -12.59
C ARG A 578 -14.43 44.31 -13.11
N PHE A 579 -13.31 43.62 -13.36
CA PHE A 579 -12.14 44.23 -14.00
C PHE A 579 -12.54 44.87 -15.33
N TRP A 580 -13.17 44.12 -16.24
CA TRP A 580 -13.59 44.65 -17.53
C TRP A 580 -14.66 45.73 -17.42
N GLN A 581 -15.59 45.65 -16.47
CA GLN A 581 -16.55 46.72 -16.19
C GLN A 581 -15.85 48.02 -15.75
N SER A 582 -14.90 47.93 -14.81
CA SER A 582 -14.13 49.08 -14.33
C SER A 582 -13.24 49.66 -15.43
N THR A 583 -12.56 48.82 -16.21
CA THR A 583 -11.75 49.26 -17.35
C THR A 583 -12.61 49.95 -18.40
N THR A 584 -13.77 49.39 -18.73
CA THR A 584 -14.70 49.99 -19.71
C THR A 584 -15.23 51.33 -19.21
N LEU A 585 -15.61 51.43 -17.92
CA LEU A 585 -16.07 52.67 -17.30
C LEU A 585 -14.96 53.73 -17.29
N PHE A 586 -13.73 53.34 -16.97
CA PHE A 586 -12.58 54.24 -17.00
C PHE A 586 -12.30 54.75 -18.42
N LEU A 587 -12.30 53.87 -19.42
CA LEU A 587 -12.15 54.27 -20.82
C LEU A 587 -13.27 55.20 -21.27
N LEU A 588 -14.51 54.96 -20.86
CA LEU A 588 -15.65 55.84 -21.14
C LEU A 588 -15.43 57.24 -20.54
N LEU A 589 -14.96 57.33 -19.29
CA LEU A 589 -14.65 58.60 -18.65
C LEU A 589 -13.51 59.35 -19.36
N VAL A 590 -12.49 58.65 -19.85
CA VAL A 590 -11.40 59.25 -20.64
C VAL A 590 -11.93 59.82 -21.95
N VAL A 591 -12.82 59.09 -22.64
CA VAL A 591 -13.46 59.57 -23.87
C VAL A 591 -14.32 60.81 -23.61
N ILE A 592 -15.12 60.80 -22.55
CA ILE A 592 -15.94 61.96 -22.14
C ILE A 592 -15.04 63.17 -21.81
N TRP A 593 -13.94 62.95 -21.10
CA TRP A 593 -12.99 64.01 -20.75
C TRP A 593 -12.29 64.61 -21.99
N GLN A 594 -11.85 63.77 -22.94
CA GLN A 594 -11.28 64.24 -24.20
C GLN A 594 -12.28 65.01 -25.06
N TRP A 595 -13.54 64.58 -25.07
CA TRP A 595 -14.59 65.29 -25.78
C TRP A 595 -14.88 66.66 -25.14
N ALA A 596 -14.96 66.71 -23.81
CA ALA A 596 -15.17 67.96 -23.07
C ALA A 596 -14.00 68.94 -23.20
N SER A 597 -12.75 68.45 -23.28
CA SER A 597 -11.57 69.30 -23.45
C SER A 597 -11.37 69.83 -24.88
N GLN A 598 -12.06 69.27 -25.88
CA GLN A 598 -12.13 69.82 -27.23
C GLN A 598 -13.24 70.88 -27.40
N LEU A 599 -14.19 70.95 -26.46
CA LEU A 599 -15.29 71.92 -26.46
C LEU A 599 -14.97 73.21 -25.70
N ASN A 600 -13.95 73.18 -24.85
CA ASN A 600 -13.31 74.36 -24.25
C ASN A 600 -12.10 74.78 -25.08
#